data_AF-B2WP67-F1
#
_entry.id   AF-B2WP67-F1
#
_cell.length_a   1.000
_cell.length_b   1.000
_cell.length_c   1.000
_cell.angle_alpha   90.00
_cell.angle_beta   90.00
_cell.angle_gamma   90.00
#
_symmetry.space_group_name_H-M   'P 1'
#
loop_
_entity.id
_entity.type
_entity.pdbx_description
1 polymer ?
#
loop_
_entity_poly.entity_id
_entity_poly.type
_entity_poly.pdbx_seq_one_letter_code
_entity_poly.pdbx_strand_id
1 'polypeptide(L)'
;MVFGRLGFLIAQAYFVGIGDHLARLECTYDAIPQKKGPKGSRAKVLSKLHKTQRNTQLAAGFPTDLRCDGLSLPSTFARTQGLLPPALVESCIEYFFNNFYPTEPVLQHQKAQEAVDGMDRSTEAYCMIVALCAYVIIQANHKPHANVLPRQEITRMFNVGIGHVLLEESCPDLVFYYGCYLGLALKNTALTYLREATTQAQLLGMHDEETYKYDLLDESPKRALYWLLSIAERTCALHTRRSITLHPLMHLTSLDEVPSDQLITIYLELIINMFKIIDDGCIKLSKGVHETNESTAWILQVQTRLSEAVPADLECTEAQEVQIRTTQQWLMLSIWELGVNQGLVNEVNKDPSLTYICPIDISRELLTTLQQFPKQVMQVHGVGLVST
;
A
#
# COMPACT_ATOMS: atom_id res chain seq x y z
N MET A 1 13.75 10.96 6.90
CA MET A 1 14.35 10.02 5.93
C MET A 1 13.24 9.65 4.95
N VAL A 2 13.50 9.80 3.65
CA VAL A 2 12.51 10.12 2.59
C VAL A 2 12.54 9.01 1.54
N PHE A 3 11.44 8.29 1.27
CA PHE A 3 11.37 7.22 0.25
C PHE A 3 10.00 7.21 -0.50
N GLY A 4 9.91 6.69 -1.73
CA GLY A 4 8.85 6.98 -2.73
C GLY A 4 7.74 5.93 -2.95
N ARG A 5 6.56 6.40 -3.41
CA ARG A 5 5.19 5.95 -3.06
C ARG A 5 4.67 4.54 -3.36
N LEU A 6 5.13 3.76 -4.35
CA LEU A 6 4.56 2.41 -4.50
C LEU A 6 5.27 1.35 -3.64
N GLY A 7 6.59 1.48 -3.48
CA GLY A 7 7.33 0.81 -2.41
C GLY A 7 7.08 1.44 -1.04
N PHE A 8 6.84 2.75 -0.98
CA PHE A 8 6.69 3.50 0.27
C PHE A 8 5.31 3.44 0.89
N LEU A 9 4.23 3.24 0.13
CA LEU A 9 2.91 3.02 0.74
C LEU A 9 2.92 1.76 1.61
N ILE A 10 3.76 0.77 1.31
CA ILE A 10 3.88 -0.45 2.09
C ILE A 10 5.06 -0.40 3.10
N ALA A 11 6.12 0.36 2.82
CA ALA A 11 7.24 0.58 3.75
C ALA A 11 6.95 1.61 4.88
N GLN A 12 6.20 2.67 4.59
CA GLN A 12 5.84 3.72 5.56
C GLN A 12 4.86 3.20 6.62
N ALA A 13 4.32 2.00 6.41
CA ALA A 13 3.52 1.32 7.39
C ALA A 13 4.31 0.81 8.62
N TYR A 14 5.64 0.73 8.59
CA TYR A 14 6.37 0.03 9.65
C TYR A 14 7.68 0.70 10.12
N PHE A 15 8.05 1.86 9.57
CA PHE A 15 9.29 2.58 9.92
C PHE A 15 9.24 3.50 11.17
N VAL A 16 8.16 3.51 11.97
CA VAL A 16 8.06 4.34 13.21
C VAL A 16 8.77 3.71 14.42
N GLY A 17 9.52 2.62 14.23
CA GLY A 17 10.08 1.81 15.34
C GLY A 17 11.56 1.99 15.66
N ILE A 18 12.31 2.91 15.03
CA ILE A 18 13.76 3.01 15.26
C ILE A 18 14.16 4.48 15.40
N GLY A 19 14.35 4.90 16.65
CA GLY A 19 14.90 6.22 16.96
C GLY A 19 14.64 6.66 18.39
N ASP A 20 15.17 5.93 19.37
CA ASP A 20 15.38 6.49 20.72
C ASP A 20 16.42 5.69 21.52
N HIS A 21 17.67 5.71 21.06
CA HIS A 21 18.81 5.38 21.92
C HIS A 21 20.01 6.26 21.56
N LEU A 22 20.11 7.40 22.24
CA LEU A 22 21.33 7.93 22.88
C LEU A 22 21.14 9.41 23.25
N ALA A 23 20.19 9.70 24.13
CA ALA A 23 20.28 10.86 25.00
C ALA A 23 20.76 10.37 26.38
N ARG A 24 22.04 10.62 26.69
CA ARG A 24 22.55 10.47 28.07
C ARG A 24 21.86 11.50 28.95
N LEU A 25 20.76 11.11 29.58
CA LEU A 25 20.15 11.87 30.67
C LEU A 25 20.45 11.10 31.96
N GLU A 26 21.31 11.67 32.80
CA GLU A 26 21.52 11.19 34.16
C GLU A 26 20.21 11.32 34.95
N CYS A 27 19.68 10.19 35.39
CA CYS A 27 18.46 10.11 36.19
C CYS A 27 18.77 10.49 37.64
N THR A 28 18.28 11.63 38.12
CA THR A 28 18.27 12.00 39.54
C THR A 28 16.84 11.89 40.06
N TYR A 29 16.64 11.10 41.13
CA TYR A 29 15.31 10.74 41.65
C TYR A 29 14.94 11.63 42.85
N ASP A 30 14.42 12.82 42.61
CA ASP A 30 13.93 13.73 43.66
C ASP A 30 12.41 13.61 43.90
N ALA A 31 11.95 12.41 44.25
CA ALA A 31 10.56 12.21 44.66
C ALA A 31 10.47 11.40 45.96
N ILE A 32 10.10 12.08 47.05
CA ILE A 32 9.87 11.48 48.37
C ILE A 32 8.57 10.64 48.32
N PRO A 33 8.58 9.33 48.68
CA PRO A 33 7.39 8.49 48.62
C PRO A 33 6.32 8.91 49.63
N GLN A 34 5.10 9.17 49.17
CA GLN A 34 3.92 9.39 50.02
C GLN A 34 3.10 8.10 50.19
N LYS A 35 2.53 7.91 51.39
CA LYS A 35 1.88 6.66 51.84
C LYS A 35 0.64 6.28 51.01
N LYS A 36 0.48 4.97 50.74
CA LYS A 36 -0.64 4.36 50.01
C LYS A 36 -1.97 4.49 50.78
N GLY A 37 -3.00 5.05 50.12
CA GLY A 37 -4.39 5.07 50.59
C GLY A 37 -5.13 3.72 50.41
N PRO A 38 -6.31 3.55 51.05
CA PRO A 38 -6.90 2.23 51.30
C PRO A 38 -7.51 1.58 50.05
N LYS A 39 -7.15 0.31 49.80
CA LYS A 39 -7.74 -0.54 48.77
C LYS A 39 -9.06 -1.13 49.26
N GLY A 40 -10.20 -0.63 48.77
CA GLY A 40 -11.49 -1.29 49.06
C GLY A 40 -12.73 -0.57 48.55
N SER A 41 -13.01 -0.62 47.24
CA SER A 41 -14.37 -0.38 46.68
C SER A 41 -14.48 -0.70 45.18
N ARG A 42 -13.37 -0.69 44.43
CA ARG A 42 -13.35 -0.90 42.96
C ARG A 42 -13.98 -2.23 42.49
N ALA A 43 -13.76 -3.33 43.22
CA ALA A 43 -14.31 -4.64 42.86
C ALA A 43 -15.83 -4.73 43.00
N LYS A 44 -16.42 -4.01 43.97
CA LYS A 44 -17.88 -3.91 44.14
C LYS A 44 -18.53 -3.07 43.03
N VAL A 45 -17.82 -2.08 42.49
CA VAL A 45 -18.32 -1.27 41.36
C VAL A 45 -18.27 -2.06 40.05
N LEU A 46 -17.17 -2.78 39.78
CA LEU A 46 -17.03 -3.62 38.59
C LEU A 46 -18.03 -4.80 38.57
N SER A 47 -18.23 -5.47 39.71
CA SER A 47 -19.24 -6.53 39.80
C SER A 47 -20.67 -6.01 39.62
N LYS A 48 -20.96 -4.79 40.08
CA LYS A 48 -22.27 -4.15 39.88
C LYS A 48 -22.47 -3.75 38.40
N LEU A 49 -21.44 -3.23 37.74
CA LEU A 49 -21.46 -2.91 36.29
C LEU A 49 -21.67 -4.16 35.42
N HIS A 50 -20.96 -5.26 35.69
CA HIS A 50 -21.15 -6.51 34.95
C HIS A 50 -22.55 -7.10 35.15
N LYS A 51 -23.12 -6.97 36.36
CA LYS A 51 -24.47 -7.46 36.66
C LYS A 51 -25.54 -6.60 35.97
N THR A 52 -25.34 -5.29 35.89
CA THR A 52 -26.22 -4.39 35.13
C THR A 52 -26.14 -4.69 33.63
N GLN A 53 -24.94 -4.84 33.05
CA GLN A 53 -24.77 -5.17 31.62
C GLN A 53 -25.41 -6.52 31.25
N ARG A 54 -25.26 -7.54 32.10
CA ARG A 54 -25.88 -8.85 31.89
C ARG A 54 -27.40 -8.80 31.98
N ASN A 55 -27.96 -8.00 32.89
CA ASN A 55 -29.41 -7.82 32.97
C ASN A 55 -29.95 -6.98 31.80
N THR A 56 -29.19 -6.02 31.27
CA THR A 56 -29.55 -5.29 30.05
C THR A 56 -29.56 -6.20 28.82
N GLN A 57 -28.61 -7.14 28.72
CA GLN A 57 -28.56 -8.16 27.65
C GLN A 57 -29.63 -9.25 27.79
N LEU A 58 -30.17 -9.49 28.97
CA LEU A 58 -31.29 -10.42 29.19
C LEU A 58 -32.66 -9.75 28.99
N ALA A 59 -32.75 -8.44 29.20
CA ALA A 59 -33.96 -7.64 28.94
C ALA A 59 -34.09 -7.24 27.46
N ALA A 60 -32.97 -7.05 26.76
CA ALA A 60 -32.93 -6.97 25.30
C ALA A 60 -32.89 -8.39 24.75
N GLY A 61 -34.07 -8.97 24.49
CA GLY A 61 -34.18 -10.31 23.90
C GLY A 61 -33.21 -10.49 22.73
N PHE A 62 -32.50 -11.62 22.72
CA PHE A 62 -31.63 -12.01 21.62
C PHE A 62 -32.41 -11.96 20.29
N PRO A 63 -31.95 -11.23 19.26
CA PRO A 63 -32.38 -11.53 17.91
C PRO A 63 -31.66 -12.82 17.49
N THR A 64 -32.29 -13.94 17.79
CA THR A 64 -32.01 -15.21 17.13
C THR A 64 -32.67 -15.12 15.75
N ASP A 65 -32.01 -14.51 14.78
CA ASP A 65 -32.35 -14.68 13.36
C ASP A 65 -31.09 -14.53 12.50
N LEU A 66 -30.45 -15.67 12.24
CA LEU A 66 -29.65 -15.93 11.03
C LEU A 66 -30.58 -16.11 9.82
N ARG A 67 -31.56 -15.22 9.68
CA ARG A 67 -32.52 -15.23 8.59
C ARG A 67 -32.39 -13.91 7.84
N CYS A 68 -31.88 -14.01 6.62
CA CYS A 68 -31.82 -12.92 5.66
C CYS A 68 -33.26 -12.59 5.23
N ASP A 69 -33.98 -11.81 6.03
CA ASP A 69 -35.26 -11.23 5.65
C ASP A 69 -35.19 -9.71 5.83
N GLY A 70 -35.00 -9.01 4.71
CA GLY A 70 -35.75 -7.79 4.40
C GLY A 70 -35.46 -6.50 5.19
N LEU A 71 -34.23 -6.25 5.65
CA LEU A 71 -33.83 -4.87 5.92
C LEU A 71 -33.73 -4.14 4.57
N SER A 72 -34.75 -3.34 4.28
CA SER A 72 -34.72 -2.37 3.18
C SER A 72 -33.65 -1.32 3.48
N LEU A 73 -32.43 -1.63 3.05
CA LEU A 73 -31.41 -0.63 2.76
C LEU A 73 -32.04 0.44 1.84
N PRO A 74 -31.69 1.73 1.95
CA PRO A 74 -32.07 2.71 0.95
C PRO A 74 -31.64 2.16 -0.42
N SER A 75 -32.59 1.74 -1.23
CA SER A 75 -32.37 0.91 -2.42
C SER A 75 -31.89 1.71 -3.62
N THR A 76 -31.38 2.92 -3.39
CA THR A 76 -30.91 3.80 -4.46
C THR A 76 -29.73 4.60 -3.94
N PHE A 77 -28.56 4.28 -4.48
CA PHE A 77 -27.38 5.13 -4.39
C PHE A 77 -27.78 6.54 -4.84
N ALA A 78 -27.70 7.52 -3.94
CA ALA A 78 -28.11 8.89 -4.19
C ALA A 78 -26.88 9.78 -4.28
N ARG A 79 -26.56 10.22 -5.51
CA ARG A 79 -25.40 11.07 -5.79
C ARG A 79 -25.51 12.39 -5.05
N THR A 80 -24.47 12.77 -4.33
CA THR A 80 -24.37 14.09 -3.70
C THR A 80 -24.18 15.16 -4.78
N GLN A 81 -25.19 16.01 -4.98
CA GLN A 81 -25.15 17.05 -6.01
C GLN A 81 -23.98 18.02 -5.80
N GLY A 82 -23.21 18.24 -6.87
CA GLY A 82 -22.05 19.13 -6.87
C GLY A 82 -20.78 18.55 -6.24
N LEU A 83 -20.81 17.34 -5.67
CA LEU A 83 -19.62 16.78 -5.03
C LEU A 83 -18.46 16.51 -6.00
N LEU A 84 -18.77 16.21 -7.26
CA LEU A 84 -17.80 15.89 -8.30
C LEU A 84 -17.92 16.86 -9.50
N PRO A 85 -17.31 18.06 -9.42
CA PRO A 85 -17.29 19.03 -10.52
C PRO A 85 -16.51 18.51 -11.74
N PRO A 86 -16.90 18.83 -12.99
CA PRO A 86 -16.20 18.37 -14.19
C PRO A 86 -14.71 18.74 -14.22
N ALA A 87 -14.36 19.96 -13.79
CA ALA A 87 -12.96 20.41 -13.73
C ALA A 87 -12.12 19.64 -12.68
N LEU A 88 -12.75 19.09 -11.64
CA LEU A 88 -12.06 18.20 -10.69
C LEU A 88 -11.75 16.87 -11.35
N VAL A 89 -12.73 16.30 -12.07
CA VAL A 89 -12.58 15.04 -12.81
C VAL A 89 -11.45 15.16 -13.82
N GLU A 90 -11.49 16.19 -14.67
CA GLU A 90 -10.46 16.43 -15.69
C GLU A 90 -9.07 16.53 -15.07
N SER A 91 -8.92 17.32 -14.00
CA SER A 91 -7.64 17.49 -13.32
C SER A 91 -7.12 16.20 -12.66
N CYS A 92 -8.01 15.40 -12.05
CA CYS A 92 -7.62 14.14 -11.42
C CYS A 92 -7.25 13.07 -12.47
N ILE A 93 -8.00 12.99 -13.57
CA ILE A 93 -7.72 12.06 -14.68
C ILE A 93 -6.39 12.39 -15.33
N GLU A 94 -6.14 13.66 -15.67
CA GLU A 94 -4.87 14.10 -16.22
C GLU A 94 -3.71 13.78 -15.27
N TYR A 95 -3.87 14.07 -13.97
CA TYR A 95 -2.86 13.77 -12.98
C TYR A 95 -2.60 12.26 -12.87
N PHE A 96 -3.65 11.44 -12.87
CA PHE A 96 -3.54 9.99 -12.80
C PHE A 96 -2.70 9.42 -13.93
N PHE A 97 -3.04 9.76 -15.17
CA PHE A 97 -2.32 9.24 -16.33
C PHE A 97 -0.90 9.78 -16.46
N ASN A 98 -0.63 11.01 -16.04
CA ASN A 98 0.70 11.58 -16.11
C ASN A 98 1.64 11.09 -14.99
N ASN A 99 1.12 10.71 -13.81
CA ASN A 99 1.96 10.49 -12.62
C ASN A 99 1.82 9.10 -11.99
N PHE A 100 0.66 8.44 -12.10
CA PHE A 100 0.42 7.12 -11.51
C PHE A 100 0.44 6.01 -12.56
N TYR A 101 -0.23 6.19 -13.69
CA TYR A 101 -0.34 5.18 -14.74
C TYR A 101 1.02 4.59 -15.21
N PRO A 102 2.12 5.36 -15.34
CA PRO A 102 3.41 4.81 -15.75
C PRO A 102 4.00 3.74 -14.81
N THR A 103 3.52 3.68 -13.56
CA THR A 103 3.94 2.71 -12.55
C THR A 103 2.79 1.83 -12.02
N GLU A 104 1.55 2.26 -12.21
CA GLU A 104 0.33 1.63 -11.71
C GLU A 104 -0.78 1.67 -12.79
N PRO A 105 -0.65 0.90 -13.88
CA PRO A 105 -1.65 0.86 -14.96
C PRO A 105 -2.89 0.05 -14.56
N VAL A 106 -3.58 0.46 -13.49
CA VAL A 106 -4.76 -0.23 -12.94
C VAL A 106 -6.05 0.10 -13.70
N LEU A 107 -6.05 1.20 -14.49
CA LEU A 107 -7.20 1.66 -15.27
C LEU A 107 -6.74 2.17 -16.63
N GLN A 108 -7.23 1.56 -17.72
CA GLN A 108 -6.89 1.93 -19.09
C GLN A 108 -7.49 3.29 -19.48
N HIS A 109 -6.81 4.00 -20.38
CA HIS A 109 -7.28 5.27 -20.93
C HIS A 109 -8.70 5.18 -21.49
N GLN A 110 -8.99 4.14 -22.28
CA GLN A 110 -10.31 3.95 -22.89
C GLN A 110 -11.40 3.75 -21.82
N LYS A 111 -11.18 2.87 -20.84
CA LYS A 111 -12.16 2.58 -19.77
C LYS A 111 -12.41 3.80 -18.88
N ALA A 112 -11.38 4.59 -18.61
CA ALA A 112 -11.53 5.86 -17.90
C ALA A 112 -12.41 6.83 -18.68
N GLN A 113 -12.17 6.98 -19.99
CA GLN A 113 -12.95 7.90 -20.83
C GLN A 113 -14.42 7.45 -20.94
N GLU A 114 -14.66 6.16 -21.18
CA GLU A 114 -16.02 5.59 -21.24
C GLU A 114 -16.78 5.83 -19.93
N ALA A 115 -16.09 5.74 -18.78
CA ALA A 115 -16.70 6.00 -17.49
C ALA A 115 -16.97 7.48 -17.24
N VAL A 116 -16.09 8.38 -17.69
CA VAL A 116 -16.35 9.83 -17.66
C VAL A 116 -17.57 10.17 -18.51
N ASP A 117 -17.69 9.61 -19.72
CA ASP A 117 -18.83 9.88 -20.61
C ASP A 117 -20.13 9.26 -20.07
N GLY A 118 -20.03 8.14 -19.34
CA GLY A 118 -21.14 7.38 -18.80
C GLY A 118 -21.56 7.73 -17.37
N MET A 119 -20.79 8.56 -16.63
CA MET A 119 -20.98 8.77 -15.19
C MET A 119 -22.36 9.33 -14.81
N ASP A 120 -23.01 10.09 -15.70
CA ASP A 120 -24.36 10.60 -15.45
C ASP A 120 -25.43 9.51 -15.52
N ARG A 121 -25.16 8.39 -16.21
CA ARG A 121 -26.14 7.33 -16.50
C ARG A 121 -25.86 6.03 -15.74
N SER A 122 -24.60 5.77 -15.39
CA SER A 122 -24.19 4.57 -14.68
C SER A 122 -23.67 4.90 -13.29
N THR A 123 -24.22 4.24 -12.27
CA THR A 123 -23.73 4.32 -10.88
C THR A 123 -22.31 3.76 -10.78
N GLU A 124 -22.01 2.69 -11.50
CA GLU A 124 -20.69 2.05 -11.50
C GLU A 124 -19.63 2.99 -12.09
N ALA A 125 -19.92 3.58 -13.25
CA ALA A 125 -19.03 4.57 -13.88
C ALA A 125 -18.79 5.77 -12.95
N TYR A 126 -19.85 6.29 -12.33
CA TYR A 126 -19.73 7.36 -11.35
C TYR A 126 -18.83 6.97 -10.17
N CYS A 127 -19.07 5.82 -9.55
CA CYS A 127 -18.29 5.35 -8.41
C CYS A 127 -16.81 5.15 -8.74
N MET A 128 -16.49 4.63 -9.92
CA MET A 128 -15.11 4.47 -10.36
C MET A 128 -14.40 5.82 -10.50
N ILE A 129 -15.04 6.82 -11.12
CA ILE A 129 -14.46 8.16 -11.27
C ILE A 129 -14.30 8.86 -9.92
N VAL A 130 -15.28 8.72 -9.03
CA VAL A 130 -15.19 9.27 -7.66
C VAL A 130 -14.03 8.61 -6.90
N ALA A 131 -13.88 7.29 -6.96
CA ALA A 131 -12.80 6.55 -6.30
C ALA A 131 -11.42 6.95 -6.84
N LEU A 132 -11.29 7.13 -8.17
CA LEU A 132 -10.06 7.64 -8.79
C LEU A 132 -9.72 9.06 -8.32
N CYS A 133 -10.71 9.96 -8.26
CA CYS A 133 -10.51 11.31 -7.76
C CYS A 133 -10.07 11.31 -6.29
N ALA A 134 -10.72 10.49 -5.45
CA ALA A 134 -10.33 10.29 -4.06
C ALA A 134 -8.88 9.80 -3.96
N TYR A 135 -8.52 8.80 -4.77
CA TYR A 135 -7.17 8.25 -4.85
C TYR A 135 -6.13 9.30 -5.18
N VAL A 136 -6.33 10.07 -6.25
CA VAL A 136 -5.40 11.13 -6.67
C VAL A 136 -5.27 12.20 -5.58
N ILE A 137 -6.36 12.65 -4.98
CA ILE A 137 -6.32 13.69 -3.95
C ILE A 137 -5.58 13.21 -2.69
N ILE A 138 -5.88 12.00 -2.22
CA ILE A 138 -5.25 11.41 -1.02
C ILE A 138 -3.78 11.16 -1.29
N GLN A 139 -3.48 10.51 -2.41
CA GLN A 139 -2.12 10.12 -2.73
C GLN A 139 -1.29 11.35 -3.05
N ALA A 140 -1.61 12.12 -4.08
CA ALA A 140 -0.77 13.23 -4.50
C ALA A 140 -0.78 14.44 -3.55
N ASN A 141 -1.67 14.48 -2.54
CA ASN A 141 -2.04 15.72 -1.84
C ASN A 141 -2.42 16.81 -2.86
N HIS A 142 -3.04 16.38 -3.97
CA HIS A 142 -3.38 17.26 -5.10
C HIS A 142 -4.30 18.36 -4.62
N LYS A 143 -4.00 19.59 -5.00
CA LYS A 143 -4.85 20.75 -4.72
C LYS A 143 -5.70 20.99 -5.95
N PRO A 144 -6.97 20.56 -5.98
CA PRO A 144 -7.87 21.10 -6.98
C PRO A 144 -7.92 22.62 -6.83
N HIS A 145 -7.84 23.35 -7.94
CA HIS A 145 -7.86 24.81 -7.91
C HIS A 145 -9.08 25.31 -7.10
N ALA A 146 -8.87 26.29 -6.23
CA ALA A 146 -9.86 26.75 -5.24
C ALA A 146 -11.22 27.19 -5.83
N ASN A 147 -11.27 27.46 -7.13
CA ASN A 147 -12.48 27.86 -7.87
C ASN A 147 -13.36 26.67 -8.30
N VAL A 148 -12.92 25.43 -8.09
CA VAL A 148 -13.59 24.23 -8.58
C VAL A 148 -14.54 23.61 -7.55
N LEU A 149 -14.38 23.91 -6.25
CA LEU A 149 -15.17 23.28 -5.18
C LEU A 149 -16.47 24.05 -4.88
N PRO A 150 -17.67 23.45 -4.98
CA PRO A 150 -18.95 24.17 -4.89
C PRO A 150 -19.41 24.49 -3.47
N ARG A 151 -18.69 24.05 -2.42
CA ARG A 151 -19.09 24.29 -1.02
C ARG A 151 -17.98 25.00 -0.25
N GLN A 152 -18.28 26.18 0.32
CA GLN A 152 -17.37 26.95 1.18
C GLN A 152 -16.85 26.16 2.40
N GLU A 153 -17.51 25.06 2.78
CA GLU A 153 -17.09 24.16 3.85
C GLU A 153 -16.00 23.15 3.41
N ILE A 154 -16.06 22.67 2.14
CA ILE A 154 -15.05 21.77 1.56
C ILE A 154 -13.77 22.55 1.23
N THR A 155 -13.89 23.83 0.87
CA THR A 155 -12.74 24.75 0.66
C THR A 155 -11.90 24.97 1.91
N ARG A 156 -12.43 24.68 3.12
CA ARG A 156 -11.72 24.78 4.41
C ARG A 156 -11.07 23.47 4.86
N MET A 157 -11.37 22.36 4.18
CA MET A 157 -10.78 21.06 4.52
C MET A 157 -9.37 20.94 3.95
N PHE A 158 -8.48 20.24 4.67
CA PHE A 158 -7.25 19.74 4.08
C PHE A 158 -7.61 18.80 2.92
N ASN A 159 -6.79 18.74 1.87
CA ASN A 159 -7.02 17.90 0.68
C ASN A 159 -7.41 16.46 1.04
N VAL A 160 -6.75 15.89 2.05
CA VAL A 160 -7.03 14.55 2.58
C VAL A 160 -8.49 14.40 3.07
N GLY A 161 -9.08 15.45 3.64
CA GLY A 161 -10.49 15.48 4.04
C GLY A 161 -11.45 15.48 2.84
N ILE A 162 -11.09 16.14 1.74
CA ILE A 162 -11.85 16.07 0.48
C ILE A 162 -11.80 14.65 -0.08
N GLY A 163 -10.61 14.05 -0.10
CA GLY A 163 -10.42 12.67 -0.53
C GLY A 163 -11.23 11.67 0.29
N HIS A 164 -11.31 11.84 1.61
CA HIS A 164 -12.16 11.02 2.47
C HIS A 164 -13.65 11.11 2.10
N VAL A 165 -14.17 12.31 1.88
CA VAL A 165 -15.58 12.51 1.51
C VAL A 165 -15.89 11.84 0.17
N LEU A 166 -14.98 11.96 -0.80
CA LEU A 166 -15.12 11.27 -2.09
C LEU A 166 -15.09 9.75 -1.92
N LEU A 167 -14.18 9.23 -1.09
CA LEU A 167 -14.09 7.79 -0.81
C LEU A 167 -15.34 7.22 -0.12
N GLU A 168 -16.01 8.01 0.72
CA GLU A 168 -17.29 7.62 1.33
C GLU A 168 -18.46 7.66 0.34
N GLU A 169 -18.38 8.50 -0.70
CA GLU A 169 -19.38 8.59 -1.77
C GLU A 169 -19.25 7.45 -2.79
N SER A 170 -18.05 6.94 -3.08
CA SER A 170 -17.88 5.85 -4.05
C SER A 170 -18.39 4.49 -3.54
N CYS A 171 -18.67 3.57 -4.47
CA CYS A 171 -18.69 2.15 -4.15
C CYS A 171 -17.24 1.61 -4.06
N PRO A 172 -16.99 0.55 -3.27
CA PRO A 172 -15.66 -0.04 -3.15
C PRO A 172 -15.11 -0.53 -4.50
N ASP A 173 -14.22 0.27 -5.09
CA ASP A 173 -13.22 -0.22 -6.03
C ASP A 173 -12.02 -0.67 -5.20
N LEU A 174 -11.79 -1.98 -5.11
CA LEU A 174 -10.90 -2.52 -4.10
C LEU A 174 -9.44 -2.07 -4.26
N VAL A 175 -9.02 -1.76 -5.49
CA VAL A 175 -7.65 -1.31 -5.78
C VAL A 175 -7.49 0.14 -5.33
N PHE A 176 -8.41 1.02 -5.73
CA PHE A 176 -8.36 2.43 -5.31
C PHE A 176 -8.60 2.58 -3.81
N TYR A 177 -9.46 1.76 -3.21
CA TYR A 177 -9.71 1.78 -1.76
C TYR A 177 -8.49 1.32 -0.98
N TYR A 178 -7.86 0.21 -1.37
CA TYR A 178 -6.58 -0.21 -0.79
C TYR A 178 -5.56 0.94 -0.82
N GLY A 179 -5.38 1.55 -1.99
CA GLY A 179 -4.52 2.70 -2.18
C GLY A 179 -4.86 3.87 -1.25
N CYS A 180 -6.12 4.30 -1.24
CA CYS A 180 -6.58 5.42 -0.40
C CYS A 180 -6.30 5.18 1.09
N TYR A 181 -6.73 4.03 1.64
CA TYR A 181 -6.53 3.73 3.05
C TYR A 181 -5.07 3.62 3.44
N LEU A 182 -4.21 3.21 2.51
CA LEU A 182 -2.78 3.18 2.71
C LEU A 182 -2.19 4.60 2.76
N GLY A 183 -2.62 5.50 1.87
CA GLY A 183 -2.26 6.93 1.89
C GLY A 183 -2.74 7.66 3.15
N LEU A 184 -3.81 7.16 3.77
CA LEU A 184 -4.35 7.63 5.06
C LEU A 184 -3.66 7.01 6.28
N ALA A 185 -2.64 6.16 6.08
CA ALA A 185 -1.96 5.39 7.11
C ALA A 185 -2.88 4.44 7.93
N LEU A 186 -4.05 4.08 7.40
CA LEU A 186 -5.01 3.15 7.99
C LEU A 186 -4.73 1.71 7.55
N LYS A 187 -3.58 1.19 7.97
CA LYS A 187 -2.96 -0.06 7.48
C LYS A 187 -3.86 -1.29 7.57
N ASN A 188 -4.53 -1.49 8.70
CA ASN A 188 -5.41 -2.64 8.89
C ASN A 188 -6.60 -2.61 7.93
N THR A 189 -7.16 -1.42 7.69
CA THR A 189 -8.25 -1.23 6.74
C THR A 189 -7.76 -1.45 5.31
N ALA A 190 -6.63 -0.87 4.94
CA ALA A 190 -6.00 -1.10 3.64
C ALA A 190 -5.78 -2.60 3.40
N LEU A 191 -5.26 -3.33 4.39
CA LEU A 191 -5.04 -4.78 4.29
C LEU A 191 -6.34 -5.57 4.08
N THR A 192 -7.46 -5.16 4.69
CA THR A 192 -8.76 -5.78 4.43
C THR A 192 -9.15 -5.64 2.95
N TYR A 193 -9.04 -4.44 2.40
CA TYR A 193 -9.33 -4.19 0.99
C TYR A 193 -8.38 -4.92 0.05
N LEU A 194 -7.09 -5.01 0.39
CA LEU A 194 -6.12 -5.80 -0.37
C LEU A 194 -6.52 -7.28 -0.38
N ARG A 195 -6.95 -7.84 0.76
CA ARG A 195 -7.38 -9.25 0.84
C ARG A 195 -8.65 -9.52 0.05
N GLU A 196 -9.57 -8.58 0.04
CA GLU A 196 -10.76 -8.67 -0.80
C GLU A 196 -10.35 -8.62 -2.28
N ALA A 197 -9.44 -7.73 -2.67
CA ALA A 197 -8.99 -7.57 -4.05
C ALA A 197 -8.28 -8.84 -4.57
N THR A 198 -7.38 -9.41 -3.77
CA THR A 198 -6.70 -10.66 -4.13
C THR A 198 -7.70 -11.83 -4.26
N THR A 199 -8.71 -11.87 -3.40
CA THR A 199 -9.77 -12.89 -3.47
C THR A 199 -10.61 -12.71 -4.74
N GLN A 200 -11.00 -11.49 -5.07
CA GLN A 200 -11.76 -11.20 -6.30
C GLN A 200 -10.95 -11.56 -7.55
N ALA A 201 -9.66 -11.25 -7.60
CA ALA A 201 -8.79 -11.65 -8.72
C ALA A 201 -8.77 -13.18 -8.92
N GLN A 202 -8.76 -13.96 -7.83
CA GLN A 202 -8.86 -15.42 -7.89
C GLN A 202 -10.23 -15.88 -8.39
N LEU A 203 -11.32 -15.29 -7.88
CA LEU A 203 -12.69 -15.63 -8.31
C LEU A 203 -12.94 -15.31 -9.79
N LEU A 204 -12.30 -14.26 -10.31
CA LEU A 204 -12.36 -13.88 -11.72
C LEU A 204 -11.45 -14.72 -12.62
N GLY A 205 -10.75 -15.73 -12.06
CA GLY A 205 -9.87 -16.61 -12.83
C GLY A 205 -8.63 -15.90 -13.38
N MET A 206 -8.24 -14.74 -12.83
CA MET A 206 -7.09 -13.95 -13.34
C MET A 206 -5.74 -14.65 -13.18
N HIS A 207 -5.69 -15.83 -12.57
CA HIS A 207 -4.48 -16.65 -12.43
C HIS A 207 -4.47 -17.85 -13.38
N ASP A 208 -5.57 -18.07 -14.10
CA ASP A 208 -5.78 -19.21 -14.99
C ASP A 208 -5.63 -18.76 -16.44
N GLU A 209 -4.69 -19.38 -17.15
CA GLU A 209 -4.43 -19.13 -18.57
C GLU A 209 -5.66 -19.47 -19.45
N GLU A 210 -6.52 -20.39 -19.00
CA GLU A 210 -7.76 -20.74 -19.71
C GLU A 210 -8.75 -19.57 -19.79
N THR A 211 -8.75 -18.68 -18.79
CA THR A 211 -9.61 -17.49 -18.73
C THR A 211 -9.41 -16.57 -19.93
N TYR A 212 -8.20 -16.54 -20.49
CA TYR A 212 -7.81 -15.61 -21.55
C TYR A 212 -8.05 -16.13 -22.97
N LYS A 213 -8.39 -17.42 -23.14
CA LYS A 213 -8.56 -18.03 -24.49
C LYS A 213 -9.67 -17.39 -25.32
N TYR A 214 -10.67 -16.80 -24.67
CA TYR A 214 -11.88 -16.30 -25.33
C TYR A 214 -12.08 -14.79 -25.18
N ASP A 215 -11.30 -14.13 -24.33
CA ASP A 215 -11.42 -12.71 -24.00
C ASP A 215 -10.05 -12.01 -24.06
N LEU A 216 -9.55 -11.88 -25.30
CA LEU A 216 -8.21 -11.35 -25.58
C LEU A 216 -8.10 -9.83 -25.39
N LEU A 217 -9.23 -9.10 -25.46
CA LEU A 217 -9.24 -7.63 -25.39
C LEU A 217 -8.86 -7.11 -24.00
N ASP A 218 -9.11 -7.89 -22.95
CA ASP A 218 -8.82 -7.50 -21.57
C ASP A 218 -7.62 -8.25 -20.98
N GLU A 219 -6.89 -9.04 -21.76
CA GLU A 219 -5.83 -9.92 -21.27
C GLU A 219 -4.70 -9.15 -20.59
N SER A 220 -4.01 -8.26 -21.32
CA SER A 220 -2.86 -7.51 -20.79
C SER A 220 -3.20 -6.65 -19.57
N PRO A 221 -4.28 -5.84 -19.59
CA PRO A 221 -4.84 -5.18 -18.41
C PRO A 221 -5.02 -6.06 -17.18
N LYS A 222 -5.70 -7.21 -17.33
CA LYS A 222 -6.02 -8.12 -16.22
C LYS A 222 -4.74 -8.75 -15.67
N ARG A 223 -3.80 -9.14 -16.54
CA ARG A 223 -2.50 -9.69 -16.13
C ARG A 223 -1.66 -8.66 -15.37
N ALA A 224 -1.62 -7.41 -15.84
CA ALA A 224 -0.93 -6.32 -15.16
C ALA A 224 -1.53 -6.07 -13.76
N LEU A 225 -2.86 -6.01 -13.65
CA LEU A 225 -3.56 -5.87 -12.37
C LEU A 225 -3.25 -7.03 -11.41
N TYR A 226 -3.28 -8.27 -11.89
CA TYR A 226 -2.93 -9.45 -11.09
C TYR A 226 -1.51 -9.34 -10.51
N TRP A 227 -0.56 -8.87 -11.33
CA TRP A 227 0.82 -8.66 -10.90
C TRP A 227 0.96 -7.54 -9.87
N LEU A 228 0.27 -6.41 -10.06
CA LEU A 228 0.26 -5.32 -9.08
C LEU A 228 -0.32 -5.77 -7.72
N LEU A 229 -1.40 -6.55 -7.72
CA LEU A 229 -1.96 -7.17 -6.51
C LEU A 229 -0.97 -8.16 -5.87
N SER A 230 -0.29 -8.97 -6.68
CA SER A 230 0.72 -9.93 -6.22
C SER A 230 1.93 -9.24 -5.57
N ILE A 231 2.35 -8.09 -6.12
CA ILE A 231 3.40 -7.24 -5.56
C ILE A 231 2.93 -6.65 -4.23
N ALA A 232 1.75 -6.02 -4.21
CA ALA A 232 1.18 -5.41 -3.00
C ALA A 232 1.06 -6.42 -1.85
N GLU A 233 0.60 -7.63 -2.15
CA GLU A 233 0.49 -8.71 -1.16
C GLU A 233 1.85 -9.13 -0.58
N ARG A 234 2.86 -9.37 -1.43
CA ARG A 234 4.23 -9.74 -0.99
C ARG A 234 4.86 -8.69 -0.11
N THR A 235 4.70 -7.44 -0.51
CA THR A 235 5.20 -6.29 0.22
C THR A 235 4.58 -6.25 1.63
N CYS A 236 3.27 -6.50 1.73
CA CYS A 236 2.57 -6.60 3.02
C CYS A 236 3.00 -7.84 3.83
N ALA A 237 3.21 -8.97 3.17
CA ALA A 237 3.58 -10.24 3.81
C ALA A 237 4.97 -10.17 4.48
N LEU A 238 5.94 -9.49 3.85
CA LEU A 238 7.27 -9.23 4.42
C LEU A 238 7.20 -8.53 5.78
N HIS A 239 6.23 -7.62 5.97
CA HIS A 239 6.14 -6.78 7.17
C HIS A 239 5.22 -7.37 8.24
N THR A 240 4.13 -8.01 7.82
CA THR A 240 3.05 -8.42 8.72
C THR A 240 3.10 -9.89 9.12
N ARG A 241 4.10 -10.65 8.65
CA ARG A 241 4.23 -12.10 8.85
C ARG A 241 2.98 -12.87 8.43
N ARG A 242 2.26 -12.40 7.41
CA ARG A 242 1.04 -13.03 6.87
C ARG A 242 1.37 -13.89 5.65
N SER A 243 0.49 -14.84 5.32
CA SER A 243 0.66 -15.69 4.13
C SER A 243 0.40 -14.91 2.84
N ILE A 244 1.11 -15.28 1.78
CA ILE A 244 0.78 -14.88 0.40
C ILE A 244 -0.32 -15.83 -0.10
N THR A 245 -1.19 -15.34 -0.99
CA THR A 245 -2.29 -16.09 -1.61
C THR A 245 -2.21 -16.07 -3.13
N LEU A 246 -1.60 -15.02 -3.73
CA LEU A 246 -1.38 -14.93 -5.17
C LEU A 246 -0.02 -15.51 -5.56
N HIS A 247 -0.05 -16.59 -6.34
CA HIS A 247 1.15 -17.26 -6.83
C HIS A 247 1.61 -16.69 -8.18
N PRO A 248 2.94 -16.60 -8.41
CA PRO A 248 3.52 -15.93 -9.56
C PRO A 248 3.57 -16.89 -10.77
N LEU A 249 2.41 -17.36 -11.24
CA LEU A 249 2.33 -18.38 -12.30
C LEU A 249 2.20 -17.81 -13.71
N MET A 250 1.86 -16.53 -13.84
CA MET A 250 1.47 -15.96 -15.12
C MET A 250 2.62 -15.27 -15.84
N HIS A 251 2.59 -15.26 -17.17
CA HIS A 251 3.49 -14.38 -17.93
C HIS A 251 2.87 -12.98 -17.99
N LEU A 252 3.69 -11.94 -17.83
CA LEU A 252 3.27 -10.59 -18.20
C LEU A 252 3.17 -10.56 -19.73
N THR A 253 2.08 -10.00 -20.24
CA THR A 253 1.93 -9.70 -21.66
C THR A 253 2.15 -8.22 -21.88
N SER A 254 2.64 -7.87 -23.07
CA SER A 254 2.88 -6.47 -23.42
C SER A 254 1.59 -5.66 -23.37
N LEU A 255 1.65 -4.47 -22.80
CA LEU A 255 0.52 -3.54 -22.75
C LEU A 255 0.31 -2.75 -24.06
N ASP A 256 1.10 -2.98 -25.12
CA ASP A 256 1.26 -2.25 -26.41
C ASP A 256 0.00 -1.62 -27.09
N GLU A 257 -0.77 -0.79 -26.40
CA GLU A 257 -1.82 0.05 -26.98
C GLU A 257 -1.20 1.33 -27.55
N VAL A 258 -0.19 1.88 -26.85
CA VAL A 258 0.50 3.14 -27.17
C VAL A 258 2.02 2.96 -26.99
N PRO A 259 2.89 3.68 -27.75
CA PRO A 259 4.35 3.56 -27.57
C PRO A 259 4.87 3.80 -26.14
N SER A 260 4.14 4.57 -25.33
CA SER A 260 4.45 4.78 -23.90
C SER A 260 4.29 3.51 -23.06
N ASP A 261 3.43 2.57 -23.48
CA ASP A 261 3.14 1.34 -22.73
C ASP A 261 4.29 0.33 -22.79
N GLN A 262 5.19 0.47 -23.78
CA GLN A 262 6.42 -0.31 -23.83
C GLN A 262 7.30 -0.02 -22.60
N LEU A 263 7.47 1.26 -22.24
CA LEU A 263 8.23 1.64 -21.04
C LEU A 263 7.55 1.17 -19.75
N ILE A 264 6.22 1.14 -19.72
CA ILE A 264 5.45 0.60 -18.58
C ILE A 264 5.69 -0.90 -18.46
N THR A 265 5.67 -1.62 -19.58
CA THR A 265 5.93 -3.06 -19.64
C THR A 265 7.33 -3.37 -19.11
N ILE A 266 8.36 -2.68 -19.61
CA ILE A 266 9.76 -2.83 -19.14
C ILE A 266 9.86 -2.56 -17.63
N TYR A 267 9.24 -1.48 -17.15
CA TYR A 267 9.19 -1.17 -15.71
C TYR A 267 8.55 -2.31 -14.91
N LEU A 268 7.37 -2.78 -15.33
CA LEU A 268 6.64 -3.84 -14.64
C LEU A 268 7.44 -5.15 -14.63
N GLU A 269 8.10 -5.53 -15.72
CA GLU A 269 8.94 -6.74 -15.78
C GLU A 269 10.04 -6.71 -14.71
N LEU A 270 10.74 -5.58 -14.56
CA LEU A 270 11.80 -5.42 -13.56
C LEU A 270 11.25 -5.53 -12.13
N ILE A 271 10.16 -4.82 -11.83
CA ILE A 271 9.52 -4.87 -10.50
C ILE A 271 9.02 -6.30 -10.22
N ILE A 272 8.32 -6.93 -11.17
CA ILE A 272 7.81 -8.29 -11.05
C ILE A 272 8.96 -9.27 -10.79
N ASN A 273 10.07 -9.16 -11.52
CA ASN A 273 11.22 -10.05 -11.36
C ASN A 273 11.86 -9.92 -9.99
N MET A 274 11.96 -8.70 -9.44
CA MET A 274 12.40 -8.49 -8.06
C MET A 274 11.43 -9.13 -7.04
N PHE A 275 10.12 -8.93 -7.19
CA PHE A 275 9.13 -9.49 -6.27
C PHE A 275 8.93 -11.01 -6.42
N LYS A 276 9.25 -11.60 -7.58
CA LYS A 276 9.30 -13.06 -7.76
C LYS A 276 10.38 -13.72 -6.90
N ILE A 277 11.44 -12.99 -6.53
CA ILE A 277 12.45 -13.48 -5.58
C ILE A 277 11.81 -13.67 -4.19
N ILE A 278 10.76 -12.88 -3.89
CA ILE A 278 10.00 -12.98 -2.64
C ILE A 278 8.96 -14.11 -2.72
N ASP A 279 9.40 -15.30 -2.33
CA ASP A 279 8.63 -16.54 -2.37
C ASP A 279 8.05 -16.95 -1.00
N ASP A 280 7.35 -18.09 -0.96
CA ASP A 280 6.85 -18.67 0.28
C ASP A 280 7.97 -18.99 1.29
N GLY A 281 9.21 -19.21 0.82
CA GLY A 281 10.39 -19.38 1.66
C GLY A 281 10.69 -18.11 2.46
N CYS A 282 10.69 -16.94 1.81
CA CYS A 282 10.83 -15.63 2.47
C CYS A 282 9.79 -15.47 3.59
N ILE A 283 8.54 -15.82 3.29
CA ILE A 283 7.44 -15.63 4.23
C ILE A 283 7.50 -16.64 5.37
N LYS A 284 7.90 -17.89 5.12
CA LYS A 284 8.15 -18.87 6.18
C LYS A 284 9.26 -18.41 7.12
N LEU A 285 10.38 -17.94 6.57
CA LEU A 285 11.47 -17.34 7.34
C LEU A 285 10.98 -16.14 8.16
N SER A 286 10.13 -15.27 7.62
CA SER A 286 9.55 -14.15 8.38
C SER A 286 8.72 -14.57 9.59
N LYS A 287 8.12 -15.77 9.56
CA LYS A 287 7.23 -16.31 10.62
C LYS A 287 7.97 -17.08 11.71
N GLY A 288 9.16 -17.61 11.43
CA GLY A 288 10.11 -18.15 12.41
C GLY A 288 10.46 -19.64 12.28
N VAL A 289 11.72 -19.91 12.67
CA VAL A 289 12.43 -21.19 12.93
C VAL A 289 12.70 -22.09 11.74
N HIS A 290 13.86 -21.86 11.11
CA HIS A 290 14.55 -22.82 10.26
C HIS A 290 15.92 -23.16 10.86
N GLU A 291 16.54 -24.23 10.37
CA GLU A 291 17.94 -24.54 10.66
C GLU A 291 18.81 -23.34 10.24
N THR A 292 19.69 -22.90 11.15
CA THR A 292 20.43 -21.64 11.02
C THR A 292 21.33 -21.59 9.78
N ASN A 293 21.87 -22.73 9.37
CA ASN A 293 22.78 -22.83 8.23
C ASN A 293 22.04 -22.69 6.88
N GLU A 294 20.88 -23.34 6.73
CA GLU A 294 20.06 -23.23 5.51
C GLU A 294 19.52 -21.80 5.35
N SER A 295 19.09 -21.19 6.46
CA SER A 295 18.58 -19.81 6.50
C SER A 295 19.64 -18.79 6.07
N THR A 296 20.89 -18.99 6.50
CA THR A 296 22.01 -18.11 6.15
C THR A 296 22.33 -18.18 4.65
N ALA A 297 22.52 -19.39 4.12
CA ALA A 297 22.83 -19.58 2.70
C ALA A 297 21.74 -19.00 1.80
N TRP A 298 20.47 -19.18 2.20
CA TRP A 298 19.33 -18.65 1.47
C TRP A 298 19.26 -17.12 1.52
N ILE A 299 19.47 -16.48 2.68
CA ILE A 299 19.46 -15.00 2.78
C ILE A 299 20.54 -14.39 1.89
N LEU A 300 21.75 -14.96 1.90
CA LEU A 300 22.84 -14.53 1.03
C LEU A 300 22.49 -14.67 -0.44
N GLN A 301 21.91 -15.80 -0.84
CA GLN A 301 21.44 -16.03 -2.21
C GLN A 301 20.41 -14.98 -2.64
N VAL A 302 19.44 -14.66 -1.78
CA VAL A 302 18.42 -13.65 -2.06
C VAL A 302 19.02 -12.24 -2.16
N GLN A 303 19.95 -11.89 -1.25
CA GLN A 303 20.68 -10.61 -1.32
C GLN A 303 21.42 -10.46 -2.66
N THR A 304 22.16 -11.49 -3.08
CA THR A 304 22.86 -11.49 -4.38
C THR A 304 21.88 -11.33 -5.54
N ARG A 305 20.81 -12.14 -5.58
CA ARG A 305 19.80 -12.05 -6.64
C ARG A 305 19.15 -10.67 -6.73
N LEU A 306 18.86 -10.03 -5.60
CA LEU A 306 18.31 -8.67 -5.57
C LEU A 306 19.33 -7.62 -6.03
N SER A 307 20.60 -7.76 -5.66
CA SER A 307 21.66 -6.86 -6.11
C SER A 307 21.87 -6.91 -7.63
N GLU A 308 21.67 -8.08 -8.25
CA GLU A 308 21.82 -8.31 -9.69
C GLU A 308 20.51 -8.12 -10.49
N ALA A 309 19.38 -7.87 -9.81
CA ALA A 309 18.06 -7.83 -10.45
C ALA A 309 17.82 -6.60 -11.33
N VAL A 310 18.58 -5.52 -11.12
CA VAL A 310 18.42 -4.25 -11.83
C VAL A 310 19.65 -4.00 -12.71
N PRO A 311 19.50 -3.93 -14.04
CA PRO A 311 20.58 -3.57 -14.94
C PRO A 311 21.16 -2.18 -14.65
N ALA A 312 22.43 -1.96 -15.02
CA ALA A 312 23.08 -0.66 -14.87
C ALA A 312 22.38 0.41 -15.74
N ASP A 313 22.14 0.08 -17.00
CA ASP A 313 21.44 0.91 -17.98
C ASP A 313 19.97 0.50 -18.06
N LEU A 314 19.06 1.45 -17.88
CA LEU A 314 17.62 1.22 -17.86
C LEU A 314 16.92 2.00 -18.98
N GLU A 315 16.14 1.29 -19.78
CA GLU A 315 15.23 1.92 -20.76
C GLU A 315 13.92 2.30 -20.06
N CYS A 316 13.94 3.41 -19.30
CA CYS A 316 12.77 3.91 -18.59
C CYS A 316 12.82 5.42 -18.38
N THR A 317 11.74 6.00 -17.87
CA THR A 317 11.73 7.41 -17.44
C THR A 317 12.53 7.60 -16.14
N GLU A 318 13.04 8.81 -15.89
CA GLU A 318 13.72 9.16 -14.62
C GLU A 318 12.85 8.80 -13.39
N ALA A 319 11.54 9.02 -13.51
CA ALA A 319 10.52 8.65 -12.53
C ALA A 319 10.53 7.15 -12.20
N GLN A 320 10.48 6.32 -13.24
CA GLN A 320 10.50 4.86 -13.13
C GLN A 320 11.86 4.36 -12.60
N GLU A 321 12.98 4.93 -13.06
CA GLU A 321 14.31 4.58 -12.59
C GLU A 321 14.44 4.80 -11.07
N VAL A 322 14.01 5.97 -10.59
CA VAL A 322 13.96 6.27 -9.16
C VAL A 322 13.14 5.23 -8.41
N GLN A 323 11.98 4.81 -8.92
CA GLN A 323 11.17 3.76 -8.30
C GLN A 323 11.83 2.39 -8.30
N ILE A 324 12.42 1.97 -9.43
CA ILE A 324 13.09 0.67 -9.58
C ILE A 324 14.24 0.57 -8.57
N ARG A 325 15.13 1.55 -8.54
CA ARG A 325 16.30 1.54 -7.66
C ARG A 325 15.91 1.68 -6.19
N THR A 326 14.91 2.50 -5.88
CA THR A 326 14.37 2.58 -4.51
C THR A 326 13.78 1.24 -4.06
N THR A 327 13.04 0.57 -4.95
CA THR A 327 12.43 -0.75 -4.67
C THR A 327 13.49 -1.83 -4.44
N GLN A 328 14.54 -1.85 -5.27
CA GLN A 328 15.66 -2.78 -5.12
C GLN A 328 16.32 -2.64 -3.74
N GLN A 329 16.70 -1.42 -3.39
CA GLN A 329 17.37 -1.11 -2.12
C GLN A 329 16.47 -1.42 -0.91
N TRP A 330 15.18 -1.13 -1.03
CA TRP A 330 14.19 -1.47 -0.01
C TRP A 330 14.01 -2.98 0.19
N LEU A 331 13.99 -3.77 -0.89
CA LEU A 331 13.92 -5.23 -0.80
C LEU A 331 15.18 -5.78 -0.14
N MET A 332 16.37 -5.30 -0.53
CA MET A 332 17.63 -5.71 0.10
C MET A 332 17.63 -5.40 1.61
N LEU A 333 17.16 -4.22 2.00
CA LEU A 333 17.02 -3.87 3.42
C LEU A 333 16.02 -4.78 4.14
N SER A 334 14.87 -5.06 3.52
CA SER A 334 13.84 -5.94 4.09
C SER A 334 14.38 -7.36 4.33
N ILE A 335 15.18 -7.89 3.40
CA ILE A 335 15.82 -9.20 3.56
C ILE A 335 16.91 -9.18 4.63
N TRP A 336 17.66 -8.08 4.76
CA TRP A 336 18.60 -7.91 5.86
C TRP A 336 17.88 -7.90 7.22
N GLU A 337 16.75 -7.21 7.35
CA GLU A 337 15.93 -7.22 8.56
C GLU A 337 15.41 -8.62 8.91
N LEU A 338 15.09 -9.45 7.90
CA LEU A 338 14.80 -10.87 8.14
C LEU A 338 16.00 -11.59 8.75
N GLY A 339 17.22 -11.35 8.27
CA GLY A 339 18.45 -11.89 8.85
C GLY A 339 18.68 -11.45 10.30
N VAL A 340 18.37 -10.20 10.64
CA VAL A 340 18.38 -9.71 12.03
C VAL A 340 17.39 -10.49 12.88
N ASN A 341 16.16 -10.67 12.39
CA ASN A 341 15.10 -11.42 13.10
C ASN A 341 15.45 -12.90 13.31
N GLN A 342 16.30 -13.47 12.45
CA GLN A 342 16.84 -14.84 12.59
C GLN A 342 18.12 -14.90 13.44
N GLY A 343 18.64 -13.78 13.93
CA GLY A 343 19.88 -13.72 14.72
C GLY A 343 21.15 -14.02 13.92
N LEU A 344 21.14 -13.81 12.60
CA LEU A 344 22.27 -14.13 11.71
C LEU A 344 23.25 -12.96 11.54
N VAL A 345 22.77 -11.74 11.81
CA VAL A 345 23.55 -10.50 11.63
C VAL A 345 24.44 -10.26 12.85
N ASN A 346 25.72 -9.97 12.61
CA ASN A 346 26.69 -9.64 13.66
C ASN A 346 27.86 -8.80 13.13
N GLU A 347 28.62 -8.14 14.02
CA GLU A 347 29.73 -7.24 13.64
C GLU A 347 30.92 -7.94 13.00
N VAL A 348 31.16 -9.21 13.32
CA VAL A 348 32.34 -9.97 12.90
C VAL A 348 32.06 -10.93 11.73
N ASN A 349 30.91 -10.79 11.08
CA ASN A 349 30.55 -11.64 9.96
C ASN A 349 31.49 -11.36 8.78
N LYS A 350 31.90 -12.42 8.06
CA LYS A 350 32.76 -12.29 6.89
C LYS A 350 32.02 -11.69 5.69
N ASP A 351 30.71 -11.90 5.63
CA ASP A 351 29.87 -11.36 4.56
C ASP A 351 29.29 -9.99 4.95
N PRO A 352 29.59 -8.91 4.20
CA PRO A 352 29.09 -7.57 4.50
C PRO A 352 27.56 -7.50 4.59
N SER A 353 26.85 -8.31 3.80
CA SER A 353 25.37 -8.33 3.77
C SER A 353 24.74 -8.87 5.05
N LEU A 354 25.51 -9.49 5.94
CA LEU A 354 25.10 -9.97 7.26
C LEU A 354 25.79 -9.21 8.41
N THR A 355 26.21 -7.97 8.15
CA THR A 355 26.75 -7.06 9.17
C THR A 355 25.77 -5.93 9.50
N TYR A 356 26.01 -5.22 10.60
CA TYR A 356 25.28 -3.98 10.92
C TYR A 356 25.67 -2.78 10.04
N ILE A 357 26.70 -2.93 9.18
CA ILE A 357 27.12 -1.91 8.23
C ILE A 357 26.26 -1.95 6.95
N CYS A 358 25.73 -3.12 6.58
CA CYS A 358 24.86 -3.33 5.43
C CYS A 358 23.77 -2.23 5.23
N PRO A 359 22.92 -1.90 6.24
CA PRO A 359 21.90 -0.86 6.07
C PRO A 359 22.48 0.55 5.82
N ILE A 360 23.70 0.82 6.30
CA ILE A 360 24.40 2.08 6.07
C ILE A 360 24.85 2.16 4.61
N ASP A 361 25.40 1.07 4.07
CA ASP A 361 25.85 1.02 2.68
C ASP A 361 24.67 1.09 1.71
N ILE A 362 23.58 0.34 1.96
CA ILE A 362 22.31 0.45 1.21
C ILE A 362 21.81 1.90 1.20
N SER A 363 21.78 2.55 2.37
CA SER A 363 21.32 3.94 2.48
C SER A 363 22.23 4.91 1.72
N ARG A 364 23.56 4.71 1.77
CA ARG A 364 24.53 5.55 1.07
C ARG A 364 24.41 5.41 -0.43
N GLU A 365 24.28 4.18 -0.92
CA GLU A 365 24.08 3.90 -2.35
C GLU A 365 22.80 4.57 -2.85
N LEU A 366 21.68 4.34 -2.17
CA LEU A 366 20.40 4.94 -2.52
C LEU A 366 20.46 6.47 -2.55
N LEU A 367 21.08 7.10 -1.54
CA LEU A 367 21.25 8.56 -1.54
C LEU A 367 22.12 9.06 -2.70
N THR A 368 23.21 8.34 -3.02
CA THR A 368 24.11 8.69 -4.12
C THR A 368 23.38 8.62 -5.47
N THR A 369 22.54 7.59 -5.66
CA THR A 369 21.70 7.45 -6.84
C THR A 369 20.64 8.56 -6.90
N LEU A 370 19.89 8.80 -5.82
CA LEU A 370 18.81 9.78 -5.81
C LEU A 370 19.30 11.23 -6.04
N GLN A 371 20.54 11.55 -5.65
CA GLN A 371 21.15 12.86 -5.88
C GLN A 371 21.37 13.20 -7.37
N GLN A 372 21.30 12.21 -8.25
CA GLN A 372 21.48 12.40 -9.70
C GLN A 372 20.22 12.95 -10.38
N PHE A 373 19.06 12.90 -9.71
CA PHE A 373 17.77 13.26 -10.30
C PHE A 373 17.26 14.64 -9.85
N PRO A 374 16.47 15.33 -10.69
CA PRO A 374 15.81 16.57 -10.31
C PRO A 374 14.83 16.39 -9.14
N LYS A 375 14.74 17.41 -8.26
CA LYS A 375 13.82 17.40 -7.12
C LYS A 375 12.35 17.24 -7.53
N GLN A 376 11.97 17.69 -8.72
CA GLN A 376 10.60 17.60 -9.22
C GLN A 376 10.19 16.15 -9.47
N VAL A 377 11.06 15.35 -10.09
CA VAL A 377 10.85 13.91 -10.29
C VAL A 377 10.69 13.21 -8.94
N MET A 378 11.55 13.58 -7.98
CA MET A 378 11.46 13.09 -6.61
C MET A 378 10.12 13.47 -5.94
N GLN A 379 9.63 14.70 -6.10
CA GLN A 379 8.39 15.18 -5.48
C GLN A 379 7.13 14.47 -5.96
N VAL A 380 7.03 14.17 -7.26
CA VAL A 380 5.88 13.45 -7.84
C VAL A 380 5.69 12.08 -7.17
N HIS A 381 6.80 11.44 -6.80
CA HIS A 381 6.79 10.14 -6.12
C HIS A 381 6.75 10.24 -4.59
N GLY A 382 6.48 11.42 -4.02
CA GLY A 382 6.47 11.62 -2.57
C GLY A 382 7.86 11.71 -1.92
N VAL A 383 8.92 11.79 -2.72
CA VAL A 383 10.30 11.98 -2.25
C VAL A 383 10.54 13.48 -2.00
N GLY A 384 9.88 14.02 -0.96
CA GLY A 384 10.15 15.37 -0.48
C GLY A 384 11.49 15.42 0.25
N LEU A 385 12.57 15.81 -0.44
CA LEU A 385 13.82 16.22 0.23
C LEU A 385 13.52 17.45 1.09
N VAL A 386 13.45 17.26 2.42
CA VAL A 386 13.53 18.38 3.35
C VAL A 386 14.94 18.93 3.24
N SER A 387 15.10 20.04 2.53
CA SER A 387 16.32 20.85 2.61
C SER A 387 16.39 21.43 4.01
N THR A 388 17.44 21.06 4.74
CA THR A 388 17.90 21.75 5.95
C THR A 388 18.15 23.22 5.70
#